data_AF-A0AAJ7R6X0-F1
#
_entry.id   AF-A0AAJ7R6X0-F1
#
_cell.length_a   1.000
_cell.length_b   1.000
_cell.length_c   1.000
_cell.angle_alpha   90.00
_cell.angle_beta   90.00
_cell.angle_gamma   90.00
#
_symmetry.space_group_name_H-M   'P 1'
#
loop_
_entity.id
_entity.type
_entity.pdbx_description
1 polymer ?
#
loop_
_entity_poly.entity_id
_entity_poly.type
_entity_poly.pdbx_seq_one_letter_code
_entity_poly.pdbx_strand_id
1 'polypeptide(L)'
;MYGGICWSSISNGRCKELLSQAVTQQECCASNAAAATAYSEDDLDSGALFFWRVLGGGVPCRPCRESCAEVRCEEGKKCVVRKGRPRCVCSPECKAPRGGGPVCGTDGRSYRSLCRLKKRACKKGSHELAVAYNGHCQSSCARVRCGQGRSCLLDQNLSPHCVRCARRCPQASHQVAGVRPVCGADGNTYKSACHLRLAACRAGRAIPVAYKGHCKESADCTTIRCREGQTCLTEMGSGHPRCVTCTYRCPRKRERNREHNRDRDRDRDPSTSLLCASNNITYPSWCHIVKDACVTGFVLETRHAGPCNAYDAPFYVEENNNSTSYGVDLADQVTKIKDIGLTRKLRIRRSLT
;
A
#
# COMPACT_ATOMS: atom_id res chain seq x y z
N MET A 1 2.88 -32.53 41.94
CA MET A 1 3.51 -32.55 40.61
C MET A 1 4.35 -31.30 40.50
N TYR A 2 5.68 -31.43 40.48
CA TYR A 2 6.59 -30.29 40.42
C TYR A 2 6.76 -29.86 38.96
N GLY A 3 5.92 -28.94 38.50
CA GLY A 3 6.02 -28.33 37.17
C GLY A 3 6.33 -26.86 37.33
N GLY A 4 7.30 -26.35 36.57
CA GLY A 4 7.62 -24.93 36.56
C GLY A 4 6.75 -24.15 35.59
N ILE A 5 7.22 -22.95 35.25
CA ILE A 5 6.52 -22.02 34.37
C ILE A 5 7.33 -21.78 33.11
N CYS A 6 6.67 -21.90 31.97
CA CYS A 6 7.23 -21.58 30.66
C CYS A 6 6.79 -20.19 30.20
N TRP A 7 7.72 -19.47 29.59
CA TRP A 7 7.57 -18.06 29.23
C TRP A 7 7.85 -17.85 27.75
N SER A 8 7.06 -17.02 27.08
CA SER A 8 7.25 -16.73 25.64
C SER A 8 8.38 -15.74 25.36
N SER A 9 8.79 -14.98 26.38
CA SER A 9 9.84 -13.98 26.25
C SER A 9 10.60 -13.73 27.55
N ILE A 10 11.90 -13.45 27.39
CA ILE A 10 12.82 -13.07 28.47
C ILE A 10 13.53 -11.76 28.14
N SER A 11 13.69 -10.90 29.15
CA SER A 11 14.42 -9.63 29.08
C SER A 11 15.21 -9.42 30.36
N ASN A 12 16.53 -9.22 30.27
CA ASN A 12 17.42 -9.00 31.43
C ASN A 12 17.24 -10.04 32.56
N GLY A 13 17.13 -11.32 32.20
CA GLY A 13 16.91 -12.42 33.17
C GLY A 13 15.51 -12.50 33.79
N ARG A 14 14.57 -11.66 33.34
CA ARG A 14 13.19 -11.59 33.84
C ARG A 14 12.18 -11.96 32.76
N CYS A 15 11.15 -12.71 33.13
CA CYS A 15 10.07 -13.15 32.26
C CYS A 15 8.74 -12.54 32.69
N LYS A 16 7.92 -12.16 31.70
CA LYS A 16 6.65 -11.46 31.92
C LYS A 16 5.46 -12.10 31.21
N GLU A 17 5.69 -12.66 30.02
CA GLU A 17 4.63 -13.23 29.19
C GLU A 17 4.54 -14.74 29.43
N LEU A 18 3.46 -15.16 30.08
CA LEU A 18 3.17 -16.57 30.36
C LEU A 18 2.92 -17.32 29.06
N LEU A 19 3.54 -18.49 28.91
CA LEU A 19 3.22 -19.43 27.83
C LEU A 19 2.41 -20.62 28.37
N SER A 20 2.91 -21.25 29.44
CA SER A 20 2.25 -22.38 30.12
C SER A 20 2.75 -22.51 31.56
N GLN A 21 1.96 -23.17 32.40
CA GLN A 21 2.26 -23.48 33.80
C GLN A 21 2.20 -24.98 34.03
N ALA A 22 2.76 -25.45 35.15
CA ALA A 22 2.81 -26.86 35.51
C ALA A 22 3.46 -27.74 34.42
N VAL A 23 4.49 -27.20 33.76
CA VAL A 23 5.25 -27.91 32.71
C VAL A 23 6.67 -28.15 33.16
N THR A 24 7.28 -29.21 32.66
CA THR A 24 8.71 -29.49 32.91
C THR A 24 9.61 -28.61 32.04
N GLN A 25 10.87 -28.47 32.43
CA GLN A 25 11.87 -27.77 31.61
C GLN A 25 12.02 -28.41 30.23
N GLN A 26 11.97 -29.74 30.14
CA GLN A 26 12.09 -30.47 28.87
C GLN A 26 10.92 -30.17 27.93
N GLU A 27 9.69 -30.12 28.45
CA GLU A 27 8.51 -29.75 27.66
C GLU A 27 8.56 -28.29 27.22
N CYS A 28 8.96 -27.38 28.11
CA CYS A 28 9.09 -25.96 27.79
C CYS A 28 10.19 -25.69 26.73
N CYS A 29 11.31 -26.39 26.83
CA CYS A 29 12.50 -26.18 26.00
C CYS A 29 12.65 -27.19 24.84
N ALA A 30 11.55 -27.84 24.44
CA ALA A 30 11.52 -28.79 23.33
C ALA A 30 12.10 -28.19 22.02
N SER A 31 12.50 -29.05 21.07
CA SER A 31 13.18 -28.64 19.83
C SER A 31 12.38 -27.74 18.89
N ASN A 32 11.06 -27.68 19.06
CA ASN A 32 10.14 -26.77 18.35
C ASN A 32 9.83 -25.48 19.13
N ALA A 33 10.37 -25.31 20.34
CA ALA A 33 10.14 -24.13 21.16
C ALA A 33 10.71 -22.87 20.47
N ALA A 34 10.01 -21.76 20.62
CA ALA A 34 10.43 -20.49 20.04
C ALA A 34 11.81 -20.05 20.59
N ALA A 35 12.57 -19.33 19.78
CA ALA A 35 13.91 -18.83 20.14
C ALA A 35 13.94 -17.99 21.44
N ALA A 36 12.80 -17.39 21.81
CA ALA A 36 12.67 -16.50 22.96
C ALA A 36 12.14 -17.20 24.22
N THR A 37 11.85 -18.50 24.14
CA THR A 37 11.27 -19.28 25.24
C THR A 37 12.25 -19.37 26.42
N ALA A 38 11.70 -19.27 27.63
CA ALA A 38 12.44 -19.35 28.88
C ALA A 38 11.65 -20.11 29.94
N TYR A 39 12.35 -20.63 30.94
CA TYR A 39 11.78 -21.48 31.99
C TYR A 39 12.13 -20.94 33.38
N SER A 40 11.20 -21.06 34.32
CA SER A 40 11.43 -20.87 35.75
C SER A 40 10.97 -22.11 36.51
N GLU A 41 11.79 -22.60 37.44
CA GLU A 41 11.48 -23.78 38.26
C GLU A 41 10.38 -23.50 39.29
N ASP A 42 10.23 -22.24 39.72
CA ASP A 42 9.25 -21.85 40.73
C ASP A 42 7.81 -22.03 40.23
N ASP A 43 7.03 -22.83 40.94
CA ASP A 43 5.59 -22.91 40.80
C ASP A 43 4.95 -21.79 41.64
N LEU A 44 4.78 -20.63 41.01
CA LEU A 44 4.24 -19.43 41.65
C LEU A 44 2.72 -19.41 41.53
N ASP A 45 2.04 -19.14 42.65
CA ASP A 45 0.61 -18.93 42.67
C ASP A 45 0.20 -17.66 41.90
N SER A 46 -1.09 -17.53 41.60
CA SER A 46 -1.63 -16.40 40.85
C SER A 46 -1.32 -15.04 41.51
N GLY A 47 -1.27 -14.99 42.85
CA GLY A 47 -0.94 -13.79 43.61
C GLY A 47 0.52 -13.36 43.46
N ALA A 48 1.47 -14.28 43.70
CA ALA A 48 2.89 -14.01 43.54
C ALA A 48 3.25 -13.63 42.10
N LEU A 49 2.64 -14.29 41.11
CA LEU A 49 2.82 -13.95 39.70
C LEU A 49 2.41 -12.51 39.38
N PHE A 50 1.30 -12.05 39.95
CA PHE A 50 0.85 -10.67 39.79
C PHE A 50 1.90 -9.70 40.36
N PHE A 51 2.37 -9.92 41.59
CA PHE A 51 3.35 -9.04 42.24
C PHE A 51 4.69 -9.02 41.50
N TRP A 52 5.21 -10.17 41.05
CA TRP A 52 6.44 -10.22 40.26
C TRP A 52 6.31 -9.45 38.95
N ARG A 53 5.17 -9.52 38.27
CA ARG A 53 4.96 -8.82 36.99
C ARG A 53 4.80 -7.31 37.16
N VAL A 54 4.05 -6.89 38.18
CA VAL A 54 3.70 -5.47 38.40
C VAL A 54 4.79 -4.72 39.14
N LEU A 55 5.32 -5.28 40.22
CA LEU A 55 6.30 -4.63 41.10
C LEU A 55 7.73 -5.14 40.88
N GLY A 56 7.88 -6.45 40.64
CA GLY A 56 9.20 -7.11 40.54
C GLY A 56 9.88 -7.04 39.18
N GLY A 57 9.26 -6.39 38.18
CA GLY A 57 9.83 -6.29 36.83
C GLY A 57 9.87 -7.62 36.06
N GLY A 58 9.19 -8.67 36.55
CA GLY A 58 9.09 -10.01 35.98
C GLY A 58 9.63 -11.11 36.91
N VAL A 59 9.31 -12.35 36.60
CA VAL A 59 9.78 -13.55 37.34
C VAL A 59 11.21 -13.89 36.90
N PRO A 60 12.14 -14.24 37.81
CA PRO A 60 13.45 -14.77 37.44
C PRO A 60 13.32 -16.03 36.58
N CYS A 61 14.02 -16.09 35.46
CA CYS A 61 13.92 -17.22 34.54
C CYS A 61 15.21 -17.40 33.74
N ARG A 62 15.43 -18.61 33.22
CA ARG A 62 16.57 -18.95 32.36
C ARG A 62 16.12 -19.17 30.92
N PRO A 63 16.86 -18.67 29.91
CA PRO A 63 16.52 -18.92 28.52
C PRO A 63 16.68 -20.41 28.19
N CYS A 64 15.77 -20.97 27.39
CA CYS A 64 15.92 -22.34 26.89
C CYS A 64 17.10 -22.48 25.91
N ARG A 65 17.44 -21.39 25.21
CA ARG A 65 18.44 -21.37 24.14
C ARG A 65 19.35 -20.15 24.26
N GLU A 66 20.66 -20.39 24.19
CA GLU A 66 21.69 -19.34 24.21
C GLU A 66 22.32 -19.12 22.83
N SER A 67 22.17 -20.07 21.92
CA SER A 67 22.70 -20.02 20.55
C SER A 67 21.62 -20.35 19.50
N CYS A 68 21.97 -20.21 18.22
CA CYS A 68 21.09 -20.56 17.11
C CYS A 68 21.14 -22.03 16.68
N ALA A 69 21.94 -22.89 17.33
CA ALA A 69 22.20 -24.26 16.87
C ALA A 69 20.93 -25.12 16.76
N GLU A 70 20.01 -24.97 17.70
CA GLU A 70 18.76 -25.76 17.77
C GLU A 70 17.51 -24.89 17.58
N VAL A 71 17.68 -23.65 17.12
CA VAL A 71 16.57 -22.71 16.93
C VAL A 71 16.00 -22.85 15.52
N ARG A 72 14.76 -23.32 15.43
CA ARG A 72 13.99 -23.36 14.17
C ARG A 72 13.14 -22.11 14.03
N CYS A 73 13.39 -21.32 12.99
CA CYS A 73 12.59 -20.16 12.66
C CYS A 73 11.55 -20.49 11.58
N GLU A 74 10.44 -19.77 11.58
CA GLU A 74 9.46 -19.81 10.49
C GLU A 74 10.07 -19.44 9.12
N GLU A 75 9.38 -19.81 8.05
CA GLU A 75 9.81 -19.54 6.68
C GLU A 75 10.13 -18.05 6.44
N GLY A 76 11.25 -17.78 5.76
CA GLY A 76 11.71 -16.41 5.49
C GLY A 76 12.28 -15.68 6.71
N LYS A 77 12.47 -16.36 7.85
CA LYS A 77 13.23 -15.85 9.01
C LYS A 77 14.52 -16.65 9.18
N LYS A 78 15.56 -15.97 9.69
CA LYS A 78 16.85 -16.57 10.04
C LYS A 78 17.14 -16.30 11.51
N CYS A 79 17.72 -17.27 12.21
CA CYS A 79 18.19 -17.06 13.57
C CYS A 79 19.47 -16.22 13.56
N VAL A 80 19.50 -15.18 14.39
CA VAL A 80 20.70 -14.37 14.68
C VAL A 80 20.82 -14.16 16.18
N VAL A 81 22.04 -14.12 16.69
CA VAL A 81 22.29 -13.79 18.10
C VAL A 81 22.38 -12.27 18.23
N ARG A 82 21.55 -11.69 19.12
CA ARG A 82 21.56 -10.26 19.46
C ARG A 82 21.63 -10.10 20.97
N LYS A 83 22.63 -9.36 21.46
CA LYS A 83 22.89 -9.22 22.92
C LYS A 83 22.98 -10.58 23.62
N GLY A 84 23.72 -11.53 23.02
CA GLY A 84 23.90 -12.88 23.56
C GLY A 84 22.65 -13.78 23.54
N ARG A 85 21.58 -13.41 22.80
CA ARG A 85 20.34 -14.20 22.74
C ARG A 85 19.91 -14.53 21.31
N PRO A 86 19.46 -15.75 21.02
CA PRO A 86 18.96 -16.11 19.70
C PRO A 86 17.63 -15.40 19.42
N ARG A 87 17.48 -14.85 18.22
CA ARG A 87 16.28 -14.19 17.74
C ARG A 87 16.04 -14.55 16.28
N CYS A 88 14.81 -14.96 15.96
CA CYS A 88 14.37 -15.12 14.57
C CYS A 88 14.08 -13.75 13.96
N VAL A 89 14.83 -13.36 12.94
CA VAL A 89 14.66 -12.09 12.22
C VAL A 89 14.26 -12.32 10.78
N CYS A 90 13.39 -11.45 10.25
CA CYS A 90 12.98 -11.49 8.84
C CYS A 90 14.19 -11.35 7.91
N SER A 91 14.43 -12.41 7.14
CA SER A 91 15.52 -12.57 6.18
C SER A 91 14.97 -13.14 4.87
N PRO A 92 14.12 -12.39 4.16
CA PRO A 92 13.58 -12.86 2.88
C PRO A 92 14.71 -13.05 1.86
N GLU A 93 14.54 -14.00 0.94
CA GLU A 93 15.48 -14.17 -0.16
C GLU A 93 15.48 -12.93 -1.06
N CYS A 94 16.63 -12.27 -1.09
CA CYS A 94 16.89 -11.10 -1.91
C CYS A 94 18.12 -11.41 -2.78
N LYS A 95 17.92 -12.04 -3.94
CA LYS A 95 19.01 -12.31 -4.89
C LYS A 95 19.62 -10.98 -5.35
N ALA A 96 20.95 -10.90 -5.31
CA ALA A 96 21.77 -9.82 -5.86
C ALA A 96 22.05 -10.09 -7.35
N PRO A 97 22.34 -9.07 -8.20
CA PRO A 97 22.70 -7.70 -7.85
C PRO A 97 21.47 -6.79 -7.91
N ARG A 98 21.22 -6.06 -6.82
CA ARG A 98 20.15 -5.03 -6.72
C ARG A 98 18.75 -5.59 -7.00
N GLY A 99 18.25 -6.44 -6.10
CA GLY A 99 16.87 -6.90 -6.10
C GLY A 99 15.93 -5.74 -6.39
N GLY A 100 15.27 -5.84 -7.56
CA GLY A 100 14.75 -4.82 -8.48
C GLY A 100 14.59 -3.37 -8.03
N GLY A 101 14.40 -2.48 -9.00
CA GLY A 101 14.08 -1.07 -8.76
C GLY A 101 12.90 -0.85 -7.78
N PRO A 102 12.54 0.41 -7.51
CA PRO A 102 11.44 0.72 -6.60
C PRO A 102 10.15 -0.03 -7.00
N VAL A 103 9.32 -0.39 -6.02
CA VAL A 103 8.04 -1.07 -6.23
C VAL A 103 6.94 -0.37 -5.45
N CYS A 104 5.73 -0.35 -5.99
CA CYS A 104 4.53 0.07 -5.28
C CYS A 104 3.90 -1.16 -4.62
N GLY A 105 3.68 -1.10 -3.31
CA GLY A 105 3.02 -2.17 -2.56
C GLY A 105 1.50 -2.12 -2.69
N THR A 106 0.84 -3.25 -2.44
CA THR A 106 -0.63 -3.33 -2.31
C THR A 106 -1.18 -2.50 -1.15
N ASP A 107 -0.32 -2.05 -0.22
CA ASP A 107 -0.64 -1.08 0.84
C ASP A 107 -0.53 0.38 0.38
N GLY A 108 -0.38 0.64 -0.93
CA GLY A 108 -0.25 1.99 -1.49
C GLY A 108 1.08 2.68 -1.14
N ARG A 109 2.07 1.95 -0.60
CA ARG A 109 3.39 2.50 -0.25
C ARG A 109 4.43 2.23 -1.30
N SER A 110 5.25 3.25 -1.58
CA SER A 110 6.47 3.08 -2.35
C SER A 110 7.56 2.42 -1.49
N TYR A 111 8.14 1.36 -2.02
CA TYR A 111 9.28 0.67 -1.44
C TYR A 111 10.47 0.84 -2.36
N ARG A 112 11.62 1.24 -1.80
CA ARG A 112 12.87 1.40 -2.56
C ARG A 112 13.37 0.11 -3.24
N SER A 113 12.84 -1.05 -2.85
CA SER A 113 13.09 -2.34 -3.52
C SER A 113 12.10 -3.41 -3.07
N LEU A 114 11.95 -4.47 -3.88
CA LEU A 114 11.17 -5.67 -3.54
C LEU A 114 11.62 -6.29 -2.21
N CYS A 115 12.92 -6.30 -1.93
CA CYS A 115 13.47 -6.84 -0.68
C CYS A 115 12.93 -6.09 0.55
N ARG A 116 12.81 -4.76 0.46
CA ARG A 116 12.26 -3.94 1.54
C ARG A 116 10.77 -4.19 1.75
N LEU A 117 10.01 -4.41 0.68
CA LEU A 117 8.62 -4.82 0.75
C LEU A 117 8.48 -6.17 1.46
N LYS A 118 9.18 -7.21 0.99
CA LYS A 118 9.17 -8.55 1.62
C LYS A 118 9.55 -8.52 3.10
N LYS A 119 10.58 -7.74 3.45
CA LYS A 119 11.00 -7.59 4.85
C LYS A 119 9.92 -6.92 5.70
N ARG A 120 9.17 -5.97 5.16
CA ARG A 120 8.04 -5.34 5.87
C ARG A 120 6.86 -6.28 5.99
N ALA A 121 6.53 -7.03 4.93
CA ALA A 121 5.49 -8.06 4.95
C ALA A 121 5.75 -9.08 6.07
N CYS A 122 6.96 -9.64 6.13
CA CYS A 122 7.37 -10.57 7.19
C CYS A 122 7.28 -9.94 8.59
N LYS A 123 7.75 -8.70 8.78
CA LYS A 123 7.70 -8.03 10.09
C LYS A 123 6.27 -7.77 10.59
N LYS A 124 5.34 -7.55 9.66
CA LYS A 124 3.92 -7.35 9.98
C LYS A 124 3.13 -8.66 10.06
N GLY A 125 3.73 -9.81 9.73
CA GLY A 125 3.00 -11.06 9.54
C GLY A 125 1.92 -10.96 8.44
N SER A 126 2.10 -10.05 7.47
CA SER A 126 1.09 -9.77 6.44
C SER A 126 1.41 -10.53 5.16
N HIS A 127 0.57 -11.49 4.82
CA HIS A 127 0.62 -12.22 3.56
C HIS A 127 -0.03 -11.45 2.40
N GLU A 128 -0.82 -10.43 2.70
CA GLU A 128 -1.51 -9.58 1.72
C GLU A 128 -0.60 -8.49 1.13
N LEU A 129 0.49 -8.13 1.81
CA LEU A 129 1.44 -7.12 1.34
C LEU A 129 2.31 -7.70 0.20
N ALA A 130 1.93 -7.37 -1.02
CA ALA A 130 2.59 -7.79 -2.25
C ALA A 130 2.94 -6.58 -3.13
N VAL A 131 3.63 -6.82 -4.24
CA VAL A 131 3.86 -5.78 -5.26
C VAL A 131 2.57 -5.55 -6.04
N ALA A 132 2.07 -4.32 -6.05
CA ALA A 132 0.99 -3.89 -6.93
C ALA A 132 1.51 -3.67 -8.36
N TYR A 133 2.62 -2.93 -8.50
CA TYR A 133 3.33 -2.71 -9.76
C TYR A 133 4.78 -2.24 -9.52
N ASN A 134 5.61 -2.30 -10.57
CA ASN A 134 6.99 -1.82 -10.53
C ASN A 134 7.04 -0.29 -10.66
N GLY A 135 7.99 0.34 -9.96
CA GLY A 135 8.12 1.79 -9.84
C GLY A 135 7.61 2.32 -8.50
N HIS A 136 7.71 3.64 -8.29
CA HIS A 136 7.06 4.29 -7.15
C HIS A 136 5.55 4.33 -7.35
N CYS A 137 4.78 4.35 -6.27
CA CYS A 137 3.34 4.58 -6.35
C CYS A 137 3.05 5.92 -7.03
N GLN A 138 2.10 5.91 -7.97
CA GLN A 138 1.65 7.06 -8.76
C GLN A 138 0.23 7.48 -8.33
N SER A 139 -0.21 8.65 -8.78
CA SER A 139 -1.58 9.17 -8.61
C SER A 139 -2.41 9.12 -9.90
N SER A 140 -1.89 8.48 -10.95
CA SER A 140 -2.57 8.28 -12.23
C SER A 140 -2.01 7.06 -12.96
N CYS A 141 -2.75 6.57 -13.96
CA CYS A 141 -2.32 5.44 -14.78
C CYS A 141 -1.28 5.80 -15.87
N ALA A 142 -0.95 7.09 -16.06
CA ALA A 142 -0.12 7.56 -17.18
C ALA A 142 1.28 6.92 -17.23
N ARG A 143 1.87 6.61 -16.06
CA ARG A 143 3.21 6.02 -15.93
C ARG A 143 3.21 4.61 -15.38
N VAL A 144 2.03 4.01 -15.19
CA VAL A 144 1.90 2.67 -14.58
C VAL A 144 1.89 1.60 -15.67
N ARG A 145 2.75 0.59 -15.50
CA ARG A 145 2.88 -0.53 -16.44
C ARG A 145 2.52 -1.83 -15.73
N CYS A 146 1.36 -2.40 -16.09
CA CYS A 146 0.79 -3.55 -15.39
C CYS A 146 1.27 -4.93 -15.88
N GLY A 147 2.11 -4.98 -16.92
CA GLY A 147 2.52 -6.22 -17.57
C GLY A 147 1.40 -6.88 -18.40
N GLN A 148 1.67 -8.06 -18.94
CA GLN A 148 0.80 -8.71 -19.92
C GLN A 148 -0.59 -9.07 -19.35
N GLY A 149 -1.64 -8.74 -20.12
CA GLY A 149 -3.03 -9.10 -19.81
C GLY A 149 -3.65 -8.38 -18.62
N ARG A 150 -3.01 -7.32 -18.11
CA ARG A 150 -3.53 -6.47 -17.03
C ARG A 150 -3.76 -5.05 -17.51
N SER A 151 -4.79 -4.42 -16.97
CA SER A 151 -5.14 -3.01 -17.22
C SER A 151 -4.94 -2.21 -15.94
N CYS A 152 -4.56 -0.93 -16.09
CA CYS A 152 -4.45 0.00 -14.99
C CYS A 152 -5.80 0.67 -14.75
N LEU A 153 -6.31 0.58 -13.53
CA LEU A 153 -7.54 1.25 -13.11
C LEU A 153 -7.26 2.17 -11.93
N LEU A 154 -7.89 3.34 -11.92
CA LEU A 154 -7.89 4.22 -10.76
C LEU A 154 -9.04 3.87 -9.81
N ASP A 155 -8.75 3.84 -8.51
CA ASP A 155 -9.77 3.82 -7.48
C ASP A 155 -10.30 5.24 -7.16
N GLN A 156 -11.21 5.33 -6.19
CA GLN A 156 -11.81 6.59 -5.77
C GLN A 156 -10.82 7.56 -5.10
N ASN A 157 -9.63 7.10 -4.71
CA ASN A 157 -8.54 7.93 -4.20
C ASN A 157 -7.53 8.27 -5.31
N LEU A 158 -7.84 7.94 -6.57
CA LEU A 158 -6.94 8.04 -7.73
C LEU A 158 -5.66 7.21 -7.57
N SER A 159 -5.70 6.16 -6.75
CA SER A 159 -4.61 5.20 -6.64
C SER A 159 -4.70 4.20 -7.79
N PRO A 160 -3.62 3.98 -8.55
CA PRO A 160 -3.58 3.00 -9.64
C PRO A 160 -3.53 1.56 -9.14
N HIS A 161 -4.32 0.70 -9.77
CA HIS A 161 -4.40 -0.73 -9.51
C HIS A 161 -4.26 -1.51 -10.81
N CYS A 162 -3.36 -2.50 -10.80
CA CYS A 162 -3.15 -3.38 -11.95
C CYS A 162 -4.00 -4.63 -11.83
N VAL A 163 -5.11 -4.67 -12.58
CA VAL A 163 -6.11 -5.74 -12.50
C VAL A 163 -6.24 -6.50 -13.82
N ARG A 164 -6.75 -7.74 -13.75
CA ARG A 164 -7.15 -8.49 -14.95
C ARG A 164 -8.62 -8.23 -15.23
N CYS A 165 -8.92 -7.59 -16.36
CA CYS A 165 -10.30 -7.42 -16.79
C CYS A 165 -10.92 -8.77 -17.15
N ALA A 166 -12.21 -8.94 -16.81
CA ALA A 166 -12.99 -10.05 -17.34
C ALA A 166 -12.96 -9.99 -18.87
N ARG A 167 -12.80 -11.14 -19.55
CA ARG A 167 -12.80 -11.18 -21.02
C ARG A 167 -14.21 -11.28 -21.60
N ARG A 168 -15.11 -11.95 -20.87
CA ARG A 168 -16.48 -12.22 -21.28
C ARG A 168 -17.40 -12.09 -20.06
N CYS A 169 -18.62 -11.65 -20.31
CA CYS A 169 -19.70 -11.70 -19.34
C CYS A 169 -20.53 -12.97 -19.57
N PRO A 170 -21.13 -13.57 -18.52
CA PRO A 170 -22.07 -14.67 -18.68
C PRO A 170 -23.16 -14.27 -19.68
N GLN A 171 -23.36 -15.10 -20.70
CA GLN A 171 -24.54 -14.97 -21.56
C GLN A 171 -25.74 -15.45 -20.76
N ALA A 172 -26.86 -14.75 -20.86
CA ALA A 172 -28.09 -15.23 -20.26
C ALA A 172 -28.54 -16.48 -21.03
N SER A 173 -28.38 -17.66 -20.43
CA SER A 173 -29.13 -18.82 -20.88
C SER A 173 -30.61 -18.53 -20.62
N HIS A 174 -31.47 -18.94 -21.56
CA HIS A 174 -32.91 -18.65 -21.65
C HIS A 174 -33.77 -19.12 -20.45
N GLN A 175 -33.16 -19.55 -19.35
CA GLN A 175 -33.81 -20.24 -18.22
C GLN A 175 -33.52 -19.58 -16.86
N VAL A 176 -32.79 -18.44 -16.80
CA VAL A 176 -32.58 -17.71 -15.54
C VAL A 176 -33.09 -16.28 -15.69
N ALA A 177 -34.01 -15.92 -14.82
CA ALA A 177 -34.62 -14.60 -14.73
C ALA A 177 -33.59 -13.45 -14.77
N GLY A 178 -33.61 -12.71 -15.88
CA GLY A 178 -33.34 -11.28 -15.92
C GLY A 178 -31.87 -10.87 -16.05
N VAL A 179 -31.44 -10.66 -17.30
CA VAL A 179 -30.43 -9.63 -17.58
C VAL A 179 -30.97 -8.31 -17.05
N ARG A 180 -30.38 -7.81 -15.96
CA ARG A 180 -30.81 -6.57 -15.31
C ARG A 180 -29.93 -5.41 -15.80
N PRO A 181 -30.44 -4.55 -16.71
CA PRO A 181 -29.68 -3.43 -17.19
C PRO A 181 -29.41 -2.42 -16.09
N VAL A 182 -28.36 -1.64 -16.28
CA VAL A 182 -27.96 -0.56 -15.38
C VAL A 182 -27.61 0.69 -16.20
N CYS A 183 -28.00 1.84 -15.70
CA CYS A 183 -27.55 3.12 -16.22
C CYS A 183 -26.22 3.46 -15.56
N GLY A 184 -25.18 3.70 -16.36
CA GLY A 184 -23.89 4.18 -15.87
C GLY A 184 -23.92 5.67 -15.59
N ALA A 185 -23.03 6.12 -14.71
CA ALA A 185 -22.78 7.54 -14.46
C ALA A 185 -22.25 8.30 -15.68
N ASP A 186 -21.80 7.58 -16.71
CA ASP A 186 -21.39 8.10 -18.01
C ASP A 186 -22.58 8.30 -18.98
N GLY A 187 -23.81 8.13 -18.52
CA GLY A 187 -25.03 8.26 -19.33
C GLY A 187 -25.34 7.05 -20.22
N ASN A 188 -24.52 6.00 -20.19
CA ASN A 188 -24.69 4.83 -21.04
C ASN A 188 -25.48 3.71 -20.35
N THR A 189 -26.38 3.07 -21.11
CA THR A 189 -27.06 1.86 -20.63
C THR A 189 -26.21 0.62 -20.87
N TYR A 190 -25.98 -0.16 -19.82
CA TYR A 190 -25.26 -1.42 -19.88
C TYR A 190 -26.20 -2.59 -19.69
N LYS A 191 -26.03 -3.64 -20.53
CA LYS A 191 -26.84 -4.87 -20.48
C LYS A 191 -26.86 -5.48 -19.07
N SER A 192 -25.74 -5.47 -18.37
CA SER A 192 -25.69 -5.88 -16.96
C SER A 192 -24.55 -5.21 -16.20
N ALA A 193 -24.54 -5.36 -14.88
CA ALA A 193 -23.42 -4.90 -14.05
C ALA A 193 -22.07 -5.50 -14.46
N CYS A 194 -22.04 -6.70 -15.05
CA CYS A 194 -20.81 -7.25 -15.62
C CYS A 194 -20.32 -6.44 -16.83
N HIS A 195 -21.23 -6.09 -17.74
CA HIS A 195 -20.90 -5.32 -18.93
C HIS A 195 -20.40 -3.91 -18.58
N LEU A 196 -21.01 -3.26 -17.57
CA LEU A 196 -20.52 -1.99 -17.04
C LEU A 196 -19.12 -2.12 -16.44
N ARG A 197 -18.86 -3.14 -15.62
CA ARG A 197 -17.51 -3.38 -15.06
C ARG A 197 -16.47 -3.65 -16.15
N LEU A 198 -16.86 -4.35 -17.20
CA LEU A 198 -15.99 -4.60 -18.36
C LEU A 198 -15.65 -3.30 -19.08
N ALA A 199 -16.64 -2.43 -19.31
CA ALA A 199 -16.41 -1.12 -19.91
C ALA A 199 -15.52 -0.23 -19.03
N ALA A 200 -15.81 -0.15 -17.72
CA ALA A 200 -14.98 0.57 -16.75
C ALA A 200 -13.53 0.09 -16.75
N CYS A 201 -13.33 -1.23 -16.78
CA CYS A 201 -11.99 -1.83 -16.80
C CYS A 201 -11.21 -1.46 -18.08
N ARG A 202 -11.89 -1.43 -19.23
CA ARG A 202 -11.30 -1.01 -20.51
C ARG A 202 -11.04 0.50 -20.56
N ALA A 203 -11.89 1.30 -19.93
CA ALA A 203 -11.73 2.75 -19.81
C ALA A 203 -10.63 3.15 -18.81
N GLY A 204 -10.15 2.23 -17.98
CA GLY A 204 -9.11 2.50 -16.97
C GLY A 204 -9.59 3.32 -15.76
N ARG A 205 -10.90 3.49 -15.60
CA ARG A 205 -11.52 4.21 -14.48
C ARG A 205 -12.88 3.61 -14.11
N ALA A 206 -13.26 3.73 -12.86
CA ALA A 206 -14.58 3.30 -12.42
C ALA A 206 -15.68 4.07 -13.18
N ILE A 207 -16.69 3.34 -13.64
CA ILE A 207 -17.96 3.90 -14.11
C ILE A 207 -18.99 3.50 -13.04
N PRO A 208 -19.36 4.38 -12.11
CA PRO A 208 -20.37 4.07 -11.12
C PRO A 208 -21.71 3.75 -11.77
N VAL A 209 -22.51 2.92 -11.11
CA VAL A 209 -23.93 2.77 -11.49
C VAL A 209 -24.65 4.04 -11.05
N ALA A 210 -25.30 4.73 -11.98
CA ALA A 210 -26.20 5.84 -11.68
C ALA A 210 -27.48 5.32 -11.02
N TYR A 211 -28.16 4.39 -11.68
CA TYR A 211 -29.35 3.73 -11.15
C TYR A 211 -29.62 2.41 -11.89
N LYS A 212 -30.53 1.59 -11.35
CA LYS A 212 -30.96 0.34 -12.00
C LYS A 212 -31.86 0.64 -13.20
N GLY A 213 -31.78 -0.19 -14.23
CA GLY A 213 -32.60 -0.05 -15.44
C GLY A 213 -31.84 0.62 -16.58
N HIS A 214 -32.58 1.00 -17.62
CA HIS A 214 -32.04 1.78 -18.74
C HIS A 214 -31.91 3.25 -18.35
N CYS A 215 -30.94 3.95 -18.93
CA CYS A 215 -30.87 5.41 -18.83
C CYS A 215 -32.11 6.05 -19.48
N LYS A 216 -32.61 7.12 -18.88
CA LYS A 216 -33.71 7.94 -19.42
C LYS A 216 -33.17 9.31 -19.83
N GLU A 217 -33.64 9.86 -20.95
CA GLU A 217 -33.11 11.11 -21.54
C GLU A 217 -33.29 12.34 -20.64
N SER A 218 -34.38 12.41 -19.89
CA SER A 218 -34.68 13.51 -18.94
C SER A 218 -34.70 13.02 -17.50
N ALA A 219 -33.79 12.08 -17.15
CA ALA A 219 -33.70 11.56 -15.79
C ALA A 219 -33.24 12.65 -14.82
N ASP A 220 -33.91 12.72 -13.67
CA ASP A 220 -33.53 13.56 -12.53
C ASP A 220 -33.90 12.85 -11.21
N CYS A 221 -33.62 13.47 -10.07
CA CYS A 221 -33.95 12.88 -8.76
C CYS A 221 -35.44 12.90 -8.42
N THR A 222 -36.29 13.55 -9.22
CA THR A 222 -37.76 13.51 -9.04
C THR A 222 -38.37 12.29 -9.73
N THR A 223 -37.80 11.87 -10.87
CA THR A 223 -38.27 10.78 -11.72
C THR A 223 -37.58 9.45 -11.46
N ILE A 224 -36.38 9.45 -10.86
CA ILE A 224 -35.63 8.24 -10.51
C ILE A 224 -35.94 7.81 -9.08
N ARG A 225 -36.43 6.57 -8.94
CA ARG A 225 -36.67 5.91 -7.65
C ARG A 225 -35.49 5.01 -7.31
N CYS A 226 -34.72 5.39 -6.29
CA CYS A 226 -33.60 4.59 -5.79
C CYS A 226 -34.08 3.38 -4.98
N ARG A 227 -33.18 2.41 -4.72
CA ARG A 227 -33.50 1.28 -3.84
C ARG A 227 -33.68 1.77 -2.39
N GLU A 228 -34.31 0.95 -1.57
CA GLU A 228 -34.34 1.16 -0.13
C GLU A 228 -32.93 1.37 0.44
N GLY A 229 -32.79 2.38 1.31
CA GLY A 229 -31.50 2.80 1.89
C GLY A 229 -30.57 3.57 0.94
N GLN A 230 -31.02 3.92 -0.27
CA GLN A 230 -30.29 4.80 -1.19
C GLN A 230 -30.95 6.17 -1.31
N THR A 231 -30.14 7.20 -1.42
CA THR A 231 -30.55 8.59 -1.67
C THR A 231 -30.17 8.96 -3.10
N CYS A 232 -31.06 9.68 -3.79
CA CYS A 232 -30.73 10.25 -5.09
C CYS A 232 -29.95 11.55 -4.91
N LEU A 233 -28.78 11.64 -5.53
CA LEU A 233 -27.99 12.87 -5.62
C LEU A 233 -27.92 13.35 -7.07
N THR A 234 -27.88 14.66 -7.25
CA THR A 234 -27.78 15.30 -8.56
C THR A 234 -26.33 15.62 -8.90
N GLU A 235 -25.88 15.28 -10.10
CA GLU A 235 -24.55 15.66 -10.56
C GLU A 235 -24.48 17.15 -10.97
N MET A 236 -23.45 17.85 -10.51
CA MET A 236 -23.26 19.26 -10.80
C MET A 236 -22.93 19.46 -12.29
N GLY A 237 -23.68 20.32 -12.98
CA GLY A 237 -23.51 20.64 -14.39
C GLY A 237 -24.35 19.79 -15.34
N SER A 238 -24.34 18.45 -15.19
CA SER A 238 -25.11 17.55 -16.07
C SER A 238 -26.56 17.37 -15.63
N GLY A 239 -26.89 17.64 -14.36
CA GLY A 239 -28.21 17.37 -13.77
C GLY A 239 -28.53 15.88 -13.62
N HIS A 240 -27.60 14.98 -13.97
CA HIS A 240 -27.89 13.55 -13.99
C HIS A 240 -28.05 12.97 -12.58
N PRO A 241 -29.06 12.12 -12.34
CA PRO A 241 -29.32 11.55 -11.03
C PRO A 241 -28.44 10.33 -10.77
N ARG A 242 -27.95 10.20 -9.53
CA ARG A 242 -27.14 9.09 -9.06
C ARG A 242 -27.66 8.59 -7.71
N CYS A 243 -28.10 7.33 -7.67
CA CYS A 243 -28.50 6.66 -6.44
C CYS A 243 -27.27 6.19 -5.67
N VAL A 244 -27.02 6.79 -4.51
CA VAL A 244 -25.90 6.45 -3.63
C VAL A 244 -26.38 5.95 -2.28
N THR A 245 -25.55 5.17 -1.59
CA THR A 245 -25.83 4.73 -0.22
C THR A 245 -25.21 5.71 0.77
N CYS A 246 -26.05 6.49 1.44
CA CYS A 246 -25.62 7.51 2.41
C CYS A 246 -25.42 6.95 3.83
N THR A 247 -24.66 5.85 3.94
CA THR A 247 -24.28 5.26 5.24
C THR A 247 -22.78 5.46 5.45
N TYR A 248 -22.40 6.47 6.22
CA TYR A 248 -20.99 6.79 6.48
C TYR A 248 -20.64 6.74 7.97
N ARG A 249 -19.51 6.09 8.27
CA ARG A 249 -18.80 6.18 9.55
C ARG A 249 -17.34 6.44 9.26
N CYS A 250 -17.01 7.71 9.03
CA CYS A 250 -15.66 8.08 8.65
C CYS A 250 -14.70 8.00 9.85
N PRO A 251 -13.51 7.39 9.71
CA PRO A 251 -12.52 7.36 10.78
C PRO A 251 -12.13 8.77 11.20
N ARG A 252 -12.22 9.07 12.50
CA ARG A 252 -11.69 10.32 13.05
C ARG A 252 -10.16 10.28 13.01
N LYS A 253 -9.52 11.36 12.58
CA LYS A 253 -8.07 11.50 12.69
C LYS A 253 -7.72 11.54 14.17
N ARG A 254 -6.86 10.65 14.65
CA ARG A 254 -6.24 10.81 15.97
C ARG A 254 -5.35 12.05 15.90
N GLU A 255 -5.80 13.15 16.48
CA GLU A 255 -4.94 14.27 16.83
C GLU A 255 -3.92 13.73 17.84
N ARG A 256 -2.75 13.31 17.35
CA ARG A 256 -1.59 13.30 18.24
C ARG A 256 -1.26 14.77 18.43
N ASN A 257 -1.41 15.27 19.66
CA ASN A 257 -0.87 16.56 20.08
C ASN A 257 0.54 16.70 19.51
N ARG A 258 0.66 17.55 18.49
CA ARG A 258 1.91 17.93 17.86
C ARG A 258 2.52 18.98 18.77
N GLU A 259 3.25 18.55 19.78
CA GLU A 259 4.12 19.49 20.48
C GLU A 259 5.56 19.03 20.66
N HIS A 260 5.89 17.74 20.53
CA HIS A 260 7.28 17.32 20.71
C HIS A 260 7.67 16.18 19.75
N ASN A 261 8.01 16.52 18.50
CA ASN A 261 9.09 15.90 17.71
C ASN A 261 9.00 16.31 16.22
N ARG A 262 9.93 17.16 15.77
CA ARG A 262 10.08 17.55 14.36
C ARG A 262 10.78 16.50 13.47
N ASP A 263 11.16 15.34 14.00
CA ASP A 263 11.96 14.33 13.25
C ASP A 263 11.25 12.99 12.94
N ARG A 264 9.91 12.99 12.81
CA ARG A 264 9.16 11.77 12.43
C ARG A 264 8.22 11.92 11.24
N ASP A 265 8.54 12.77 10.28
CA ASP A 265 7.82 12.85 8.99
C ASP A 265 8.09 11.66 8.03
N ARG A 266 8.79 10.61 8.48
CA ARG A 266 9.06 9.42 7.67
C ARG A 266 7.97 8.35 7.69
N ASP A 267 6.94 8.50 8.52
CA ASP A 267 5.81 7.58 8.61
C ASP A 267 4.45 8.30 8.49
N ARG A 268 4.36 9.29 7.59
CA ARG A 268 3.05 9.73 7.11
C ARG A 268 2.38 8.55 6.44
N ASP A 269 1.34 8.03 7.07
CA ASP A 269 0.56 6.92 6.54
C ASP A 269 -0.06 7.37 5.19
N PRO A 270 0.26 6.73 4.06
CA PRO A 270 -0.25 7.16 2.76
C PRO A 270 -1.76 7.01 2.62
N SER A 271 -2.42 6.33 3.57
CA SER A 271 -3.88 6.33 3.74
C SER A 271 -4.46 7.71 4.04
N THR A 272 -3.63 8.70 4.42
CA THR A 272 -4.02 10.08 4.76
C THR A 272 -3.69 11.10 3.66
N SER A 273 -3.68 10.67 2.39
CA SER A 273 -3.66 11.60 1.27
C SER A 273 -4.94 12.44 1.29
N LEU A 274 -4.80 13.75 1.50
CA LEU A 274 -5.88 14.70 1.28
C LEU A 274 -6.38 14.56 -0.17
N LEU A 275 -7.66 14.80 -0.40
CA LEU A 275 -8.28 14.73 -1.71
C LEU A 275 -8.96 16.05 -2.02
N CYS A 276 -8.75 16.58 -3.23
CA CYS A 276 -9.54 17.68 -3.74
C CYS A 276 -10.80 17.11 -4.42
N ALA A 277 -11.98 17.57 -4.03
CA ALA A 277 -13.23 17.16 -4.66
C ALA A 277 -13.68 18.12 -5.76
N SER A 278 -14.73 17.75 -6.49
CA SER A 278 -15.33 18.51 -7.60
C SER A 278 -15.86 19.90 -7.19
N ASN A 279 -16.23 20.10 -5.93
CA ASN A 279 -16.63 21.41 -5.39
C ASN A 279 -15.44 22.27 -4.94
N ASN A 280 -14.22 21.91 -5.31
CA ASN A 280 -12.98 22.62 -4.96
C ASN A 280 -12.68 22.68 -3.45
N ILE A 281 -13.26 21.78 -2.66
CA ILE A 281 -12.96 21.63 -1.23
C ILE A 281 -11.99 20.46 -1.01
N THR A 282 -11.07 20.64 -0.06
CA THR A 282 -10.10 19.61 0.34
C THR A 282 -10.68 18.75 1.45
N TYR A 283 -10.75 17.43 1.22
CA TYR A 283 -11.25 16.46 2.18
C TYR A 283 -10.14 15.56 2.71
N PRO A 284 -10.25 15.07 3.95
CA PRO A 284 -9.27 14.16 4.53
C PRO A 284 -9.34 12.74 3.97
N SER A 285 -10.47 12.34 3.39
CA SER A 285 -10.62 11.05 2.70
C SER A 285 -11.88 11.04 1.83
N TRP A 286 -11.98 10.05 0.94
CA TRP A 286 -13.16 9.85 0.10
C TRP A 286 -14.46 9.65 0.92
N CYS A 287 -14.38 9.03 2.11
CA CYS A 287 -15.53 8.91 3.00
C CYS A 287 -16.13 10.29 3.36
N HIS A 288 -15.26 11.29 3.58
CA HIS A 288 -15.71 12.64 3.92
C HIS A 288 -16.31 13.36 2.70
N ILE A 289 -15.83 13.06 1.48
CA ILE A 289 -16.45 13.52 0.24
C ILE A 289 -17.88 12.97 0.12
N VAL A 290 -18.06 11.66 0.32
CA VAL A 290 -19.39 11.02 0.25
C VAL A 290 -20.32 11.54 1.34
N LYS A 291 -19.81 11.75 2.56
CA LYS A 291 -20.58 12.37 3.65
C LYS A 291 -21.15 13.72 3.21
N ASP A 292 -20.31 14.58 2.65
CA ASP A 292 -20.73 15.92 2.25
C ASP A 292 -21.64 15.90 1.01
N ALA A 293 -21.36 15.02 0.05
CA ALA A 293 -22.24 14.77 -1.10
C ALA A 293 -23.67 14.41 -0.66
N CYS A 294 -23.78 13.51 0.32
CA CYS A 294 -25.06 13.09 0.88
C CYS A 294 -25.79 14.20 1.65
N VAL A 295 -25.07 15.10 2.32
CA VAL A 295 -25.65 16.24 3.04
C VAL A 295 -26.13 17.32 2.06
N THR A 296 -25.35 17.59 1.02
CA THR A 296 -25.64 18.66 0.06
C THR A 296 -26.64 18.24 -1.01
N GLY A 297 -26.86 16.94 -1.22
CA GLY A 297 -27.72 16.44 -2.30
C GLY A 297 -27.03 16.38 -3.65
N PHE A 298 -25.73 16.70 -3.73
CA PHE A 298 -24.98 16.74 -4.97
C PHE A 298 -23.89 15.66 -5.01
N VAL A 299 -23.68 15.06 -6.19
CA VAL A 299 -22.59 14.12 -6.39
C VAL A 299 -21.26 14.88 -6.33
N LEU A 300 -20.39 14.47 -5.41
CA LEU A 300 -19.01 14.93 -5.33
C LEU A 300 -18.04 13.82 -5.73
N GLU A 301 -17.12 14.13 -6.64
CA GLU A 301 -16.08 13.21 -7.09
C GLU A 301 -14.68 13.73 -6.75
N THR A 302 -13.70 12.83 -6.66
CA THR A 302 -12.30 13.22 -6.45
C THR A 302 -11.73 13.77 -7.75
N ARG A 303 -11.29 15.03 -7.73
CA ARG A 303 -10.68 15.72 -8.86
C ARG A 303 -9.18 15.39 -8.98
N HIS A 304 -8.45 15.49 -7.88
CA HIS A 304 -7.05 15.08 -7.80
C HIS A 304 -6.66 14.72 -6.35
N ALA A 305 -5.57 13.97 -6.21
CA ALA A 305 -4.93 13.75 -4.92
C ALA A 305 -4.21 15.03 -4.47
N GLY A 306 -4.20 15.28 -3.16
CA GLY A 306 -3.67 16.50 -2.56
C GLY A 306 -4.74 17.58 -2.28
N PRO A 307 -4.35 18.68 -1.62
CA PRO A 307 -5.25 19.80 -1.36
C PRO A 307 -5.55 20.59 -2.65
N CYS A 308 -6.75 21.16 -2.75
CA CYS A 308 -7.19 21.93 -3.93
C CYS A 308 -6.31 23.17 -4.22
N ASN A 309 -5.71 23.76 -3.18
CA ASN A 309 -4.90 24.97 -3.31
C ASN A 309 -3.42 24.68 -3.66
N ALA A 310 -3.07 23.45 -4.06
CA ALA A 310 -1.69 23.08 -4.38
C ALA A 310 -1.17 23.63 -5.73
N TYR A 311 -1.96 24.43 -6.45
CA TYR A 311 -1.59 24.94 -7.78
C TYR A 311 -0.60 26.13 -7.78
N ASP A 312 -0.17 26.64 -6.62
CA ASP A 312 0.82 27.74 -6.54
C ASP A 312 2.23 27.31 -6.09
N ALA A 313 2.60 26.04 -6.24
CA ALA A 313 3.98 25.61 -6.07
C ALA A 313 4.57 25.19 -7.43
N PRO A 314 5.43 26.00 -8.07
CA PRO A 314 6.16 25.54 -9.24
C PRO A 314 6.93 24.27 -8.88
N PHE A 315 6.85 23.28 -9.77
CA PHE A 315 7.66 22.07 -9.73
C PHE A 315 9.14 22.45 -9.69
N TYR A 316 9.73 22.57 -8.50
CA TYR A 316 11.17 22.51 -8.34
C TYR A 316 11.58 21.07 -8.63
N VAL A 317 12.06 20.85 -9.84
CA VAL A 317 12.97 19.75 -10.14
C VAL A 317 14.26 20.08 -9.40
N GLU A 318 14.49 19.49 -8.23
CA GLU A 318 15.82 19.47 -7.64
C GLU A 318 16.72 18.59 -8.52
N GLU A 319 17.39 19.21 -9.48
CA GLU A 319 18.66 18.70 -10.00
C GLU A 319 19.70 18.82 -8.88
N ASN A 320 19.75 17.85 -7.98
CA ASN A 320 20.88 17.68 -7.09
C ASN A 320 22.05 17.07 -7.87
N ASN A 321 22.69 17.91 -8.69
CA ASN A 321 24.09 17.75 -9.08
C ASN A 321 24.95 18.21 -7.90
N ASN A 322 25.29 17.29 -7.01
CA ASN A 322 26.47 17.44 -6.17
C ASN A 322 27.20 16.10 -6.06
N SER A 323 28.06 15.85 -7.04
CA SER A 323 29.18 14.93 -6.93
C SER A 323 30.44 15.74 -7.19
N THR A 324 30.96 16.38 -6.15
CA THR A 324 32.32 16.90 -6.09
C THR A 324 33.04 16.23 -4.92
N SER A 325 33.83 15.22 -5.25
CA SER A 325 35.10 14.96 -4.57
C SER A 325 35.88 13.97 -5.44
N TYR A 326 36.77 14.51 -6.27
CA TYR A 326 38.17 14.07 -6.40
C TYR A 326 38.88 15.21 -7.14
N GLY A 327 39.69 15.95 -6.39
CA GLY A 327 40.57 16.99 -6.94
C GLY A 327 41.81 16.37 -7.55
N VAL A 328 42.25 16.94 -8.67
CA VAL A 328 43.65 17.06 -9.05
C VAL A 328 43.76 18.31 -9.94
N ASP A 329 44.43 19.32 -9.42
CA ASP A 329 44.90 20.48 -10.17
C ASP A 329 46.00 20.07 -11.15
N LEU A 330 46.00 20.64 -12.36
CA LEU A 330 47.21 21.04 -13.08
C LEU A 330 46.87 21.90 -14.32
N ALA A 331 47.08 23.20 -14.13
CA ALA A 331 47.62 24.24 -15.01
C ALA A 331 47.50 24.16 -16.55
N ASP A 332 47.11 25.32 -17.11
CA ASP A 332 47.64 26.00 -18.30
C ASP A 332 47.96 25.20 -19.57
N GLN A 333 47.30 25.59 -20.67
CA GLN A 333 47.99 26.36 -21.72
C GLN A 333 47.03 26.94 -22.77
N VAL A 334 47.10 28.26 -22.89
CA VAL A 334 46.76 29.04 -24.07
C VAL A 334 47.77 28.72 -25.17
N THR A 335 47.35 28.41 -26.41
CA THR A 335 47.87 29.04 -27.64
C THR A 335 47.20 28.52 -28.92
N LYS A 336 46.92 29.49 -29.80
CA LYS A 336 46.59 29.40 -31.23
C LYS A 336 47.77 28.82 -32.04
N ILE A 337 47.45 28.25 -33.22
CA ILE A 337 48.07 28.44 -34.57
C ILE A 337 47.52 27.30 -35.46
N LYS A 338 46.62 27.58 -36.41
CA LYS A 338 46.80 27.92 -37.85
C LYS A 338 47.34 26.79 -38.75
N ASP A 339 46.48 26.43 -39.71
CA ASP A 339 46.63 25.83 -41.05
C ASP A 339 48.01 25.40 -41.55
N ILE A 340 48.05 24.24 -42.25
CA ILE A 340 48.51 24.07 -43.65
C ILE A 340 48.03 22.71 -44.19
N GLY A 341 47.19 22.76 -45.23
CA GLY A 341 47.43 22.19 -46.56
C GLY A 341 47.65 20.69 -46.80
N LEU A 342 46.74 20.15 -47.63
CA LEU A 342 46.99 19.49 -48.92
C LEU A 342 46.70 17.97 -49.08
N THR A 343 45.57 17.72 -49.75
CA THR A 343 45.33 16.79 -50.87
C THR A 343 45.57 15.28 -50.71
N ARG A 344 44.49 14.52 -50.95
CA ARG A 344 44.46 13.55 -52.07
C ARG A 344 43.02 13.27 -52.55
N LYS A 345 42.81 13.51 -53.85
CA LYS A 345 41.63 13.15 -54.65
C LYS A 345 41.64 11.64 -54.97
N LEU A 346 40.45 11.03 -55.01
CA LEU A 346 40.06 9.89 -55.87
C LEU A 346 38.51 9.84 -55.84
N ARG A 347 37.79 10.57 -56.71
CA ARG A 347 37.32 10.29 -58.08
C ARG A 347 36.46 9.00 -58.28
N ILE A 348 35.17 9.26 -58.56
CA ILE A 348 34.29 8.70 -59.62
C ILE A 348 33.71 7.28 -59.41
N ARG A 349 32.37 7.14 -59.23
CA ARG A 349 31.35 6.95 -60.30
C ARG A 349 29.91 6.95 -59.76
N ARG A 350 29.09 7.83 -60.33
CA ARG A 350 27.62 7.74 -60.45
C ARG A 350 27.28 6.89 -61.68
N SER A 351 25.98 6.53 -61.76
CA SER A 351 25.20 6.02 -62.91
C SER A 351 25.09 4.49 -62.94
N LEU A 352 23.94 3.84 -63.10
CA LEU A 352 22.54 4.13 -63.49
C LEU A 352 21.65 3.07 -62.77
N THR A 353 20.33 3.12 -62.65
CA THR A 353 19.20 3.70 -63.41
C THR A 353 18.07 4.05 -62.46
#